data_AF-A0AAN0LUJ0-F1
#
_entry.id   AF-A0AAN0LUJ0-F1
#
_cell.length_a   1.000
_cell.length_b   1.000
_cell.length_c   1.000
_cell.angle_alpha   90.00
_cell.angle_beta   90.00
_cell.angle_gamma   90.00
#
_symmetry.space_group_name_H-M   'P 1'
#
loop_
_entity.id
_entity.type
_entity.pdbx_description
1 polymer ?
#
loop_
_entity_poly.entity_id
_entity_poly.type
_entity_poly.pdbx_seq_one_letter_code
_entity_poly.pdbx_strand_id
1 'polypeptide(L)'
;MADSVRKIENDEPLDEIEIIDIAPITKPDLFEKVLSKIEPDDFTVESLIAIAPFMESNQINNWILENIDRYGIQEIVPLIAFVDSEDLAMIIENLEQRKDFKLVDLIPFAPFMDASIRLQKYSTTFTRKVI
;
A
#
# COMPACT_ATOMS: atom_id res chain seq x y z
N MET A 1 12.27 -20.97 -6.99
CA MET A 1 11.91 -21.47 -5.64
C MET A 1 13.07 -22.06 -4.84
N ALA A 2 13.70 -23.18 -5.21
CA ALA A 2 14.85 -23.72 -4.44
C ALA A 2 16.04 -22.74 -4.41
N ASP A 3 16.34 -22.10 -5.55
CA ASP A 3 17.38 -21.07 -5.63
C ASP A 3 17.02 -19.81 -4.84
N SER A 4 15.75 -19.41 -4.85
CA SER A 4 15.23 -18.24 -4.11
C SER A 4 15.41 -18.44 -2.59
N VAL A 5 15.10 -19.63 -2.06
CA VAL A 5 15.34 -19.94 -0.64
C VAL A 5 16.82 -19.90 -0.30
N ARG A 6 17.69 -20.47 -1.16
CA ARG A 6 19.14 -20.41 -0.99
C ARG A 6 19.65 -18.97 -0.94
N LYS A 7 19.11 -18.09 -1.79
CA LYS A 7 19.47 -16.66 -1.81
C LYS A 7 19.12 -15.98 -0.48
N ILE A 8 17.94 -16.23 0.08
CA ILE A 8 17.54 -15.69 1.40
C ILE A 8 18.51 -16.14 2.50
N GLU A 9 18.88 -17.43 2.52
CA GLU A 9 19.82 -17.97 3.52
C GLU A 9 21.23 -17.36 3.42
N ASN A 10 21.64 -16.96 2.20
CA ASN A 10 22.94 -16.36 1.93
C ASN A 10 22.90 -14.82 1.88
N ASP A 11 21.76 -14.21 2.23
CA ASP A 11 21.56 -12.76 2.20
C ASP A 11 21.72 -12.13 0.79
N GLU A 12 21.54 -12.93 -0.26
CA GLU A 12 21.62 -12.50 -1.67
C GLU A 12 20.34 -11.76 -2.10
N PRO A 13 20.43 -10.75 -2.98
CA PRO A 13 19.26 -10.05 -3.48
C PRO A 13 18.39 -10.98 -4.33
N LEU A 14 17.07 -10.84 -4.16
CA LEU A 14 16.05 -11.50 -4.96
C LEU A 14 15.53 -10.53 -6.01
N ASP A 15 15.21 -11.03 -7.19
CA ASP A 15 14.45 -10.26 -8.17
C ASP A 15 12.95 -10.28 -7.85
N GLU A 16 12.20 -9.39 -8.51
CA GLU A 16 10.76 -9.19 -8.34
C GLU A 16 9.96 -10.51 -8.47
N ILE A 17 10.30 -11.35 -9.45
CA ILE A 17 9.61 -12.62 -9.70
C ILE A 17 9.92 -13.61 -8.58
N GLU A 18 11.18 -13.69 -8.16
CA GLU A 18 11.60 -14.55 -7.06
C GLU A 18 10.89 -14.20 -5.74
N ILE A 19 10.63 -12.91 -5.49
CA ILE A 19 9.91 -12.44 -4.31
C ILE A 19 8.44 -12.88 -4.35
N ILE A 20 7.77 -12.71 -5.48
CA ILE A 20 6.38 -13.14 -5.68
C ILE A 20 6.26 -14.65 -5.48
N ASP A 21 7.20 -15.42 -6.03
CA ASP A 21 7.20 -16.89 -5.95
C ASP A 21 7.32 -17.41 -4.52
N ILE A 22 8.09 -16.73 -3.65
CA ILE A 22 8.31 -17.16 -2.26
C ILE A 22 7.31 -16.57 -1.28
N ALA A 23 6.57 -15.50 -1.63
CA ALA A 23 5.68 -14.81 -0.69
C ALA A 23 4.70 -15.75 0.03
N PRO A 24 4.01 -16.72 -0.63
CA PRO A 24 3.05 -17.60 0.03
C PRO A 24 3.65 -18.58 1.06
N ILE A 25 4.95 -18.83 0.99
CA ILE A 25 5.65 -19.81 1.84
C ILE A 25 6.62 -19.15 2.83
N THR A 26 6.78 -17.83 2.75
CA THR A 26 7.70 -17.06 3.58
C THR A 26 6.94 -16.52 4.79
N LYS A 27 7.56 -16.57 5.97
CA LYS A 27 6.97 -15.96 7.17
C LYS A 27 6.99 -14.44 7.05
N PRO A 28 5.97 -13.71 7.54
CA PRO A 28 5.92 -12.25 7.46
C PRO A 28 7.21 -11.55 7.92
N ASP A 29 7.77 -11.95 9.07
CA ASP A 29 9.03 -11.38 9.61
C ASP A 29 10.25 -11.56 8.69
N LEU A 30 10.28 -12.65 7.91
CA LEU A 30 11.36 -12.91 6.95
C LEU A 30 11.13 -12.13 5.66
N PHE A 31 9.86 -11.94 5.31
CA PHE A 31 9.45 -11.17 4.14
C PHE A 31 9.79 -9.68 4.31
N GLU A 32 9.65 -9.13 5.52
CA GLU A 32 10.09 -7.76 5.83
C GLU A 32 11.55 -7.51 5.45
N LYS A 33 12.44 -8.45 5.81
CA LYS A 33 13.87 -8.35 5.53
C LYS A 33 14.20 -8.43 4.05
N VAL A 34 13.38 -9.15 3.30
CA VAL A 34 13.51 -9.23 1.84
C VAL A 34 13.09 -7.90 1.23
N LEU A 35 11.92 -7.39 1.62
CA LEU A 35 11.38 -6.12 1.12
C LEU A 35 12.23 -4.92 1.47
N SER A 36 12.85 -4.88 2.67
CA SER A 36 13.70 -3.76 3.10
C SER A 36 14.97 -3.56 2.26
N LYS A 37 15.29 -4.51 1.36
CA LYS A 37 16.45 -4.46 0.47
C LYS A 37 16.09 -4.09 -0.96
N ILE A 38 14.79 -3.98 -1.25
CA ILE A 38 14.30 -3.65 -2.57
C ILE A 38 14.21 -2.13 -2.67
N GLU A 39 14.84 -1.56 -3.69
CA GLU A 39 14.59 -0.17 -4.02
C GLU A 39 13.20 -0.07 -4.67
N PRO A 40 12.38 0.94 -4.33
CA PRO A 40 11.03 1.02 -4.90
C PRO A 40 11.00 1.18 -6.43
N ASP A 41 12.12 1.53 -7.07
CA ASP A 41 12.30 1.54 -8.54
C ASP A 41 12.41 0.14 -9.15
N ASP A 42 12.81 -0.86 -8.35
CA ASP A 42 12.96 -2.26 -8.78
C ASP A 42 11.68 -3.07 -8.57
N PHE A 43 10.59 -2.44 -8.10
CA PHE A 43 9.36 -3.12 -7.73
C PHE A 43 8.12 -2.40 -8.25
N THR A 44 7.36 -3.09 -9.10
CA THR A 44 6.13 -2.54 -9.67
C THR A 44 4.98 -2.55 -8.66
N VAL A 45 3.98 -1.71 -8.90
CA VAL A 45 2.76 -1.71 -8.07
C VAL A 45 1.97 -3.01 -8.25
N GLU A 46 2.01 -3.62 -9.44
CA GLU A 46 1.41 -4.92 -9.71
C GLU A 46 2.03 -6.02 -8.85
N SER A 47 3.35 -6.00 -8.69
CA SER A 47 4.04 -6.95 -7.83
C SER A 47 3.71 -6.73 -6.37
N LEU A 48 3.61 -5.47 -5.92
CA LEU A 48 3.13 -5.14 -4.57
C LEU A 48 1.72 -5.69 -4.33
N ILE A 49 0.81 -5.54 -5.29
CA ILE A 49 -0.55 -6.11 -5.22
C ILE A 49 -0.50 -7.64 -5.12
N ALA A 50 0.40 -8.29 -5.87
CA ALA A 50 0.53 -9.75 -5.86
C ALA A 50 1.01 -10.29 -4.50
N ILE A 51 1.86 -9.54 -3.79
CA ILE A 51 2.43 -9.97 -2.50
C ILE A 51 1.68 -9.43 -1.28
N ALA A 52 0.83 -8.41 -1.43
CA ALA A 52 0.08 -7.78 -0.35
C ALA A 52 -0.66 -8.76 0.59
N PRO A 53 -1.28 -9.87 0.12
CA PRO A 53 -1.91 -10.85 1.01
C PRO A 53 -0.98 -11.53 2.01
N PHE A 54 0.34 -11.44 1.81
CA PHE A 54 1.37 -12.08 2.62
C PHE A 54 2.22 -11.07 3.41
N MET A 55 1.90 -9.78 3.31
CA MET A 55 2.54 -8.68 4.02
C MET A 55 1.76 -8.31 5.28
N GLU A 56 2.45 -7.72 6.25
CA GLU A 56 1.78 -7.06 7.38
C GLU A 56 1.18 -5.72 6.93
N SER A 57 0.06 -5.32 7.55
CA SER A 57 -0.66 -4.09 7.17
C SER A 57 0.22 -2.84 7.23
N ASN A 58 1.05 -2.75 8.27
CA ASN A 58 1.99 -1.65 8.48
C ASN A 58 3.07 -1.57 7.37
N GLN A 59 3.53 -2.70 6.84
CA GLN A 59 4.51 -2.74 5.76
C GLN A 59 3.91 -2.18 4.47
N ILE A 60 2.67 -2.56 4.16
CA ILE A 60 1.93 -2.05 3.00
C ILE A 60 1.70 -0.55 3.14
N ASN A 61 1.26 -0.10 4.32
CA ASN A 61 1.04 1.31 4.60
C ASN A 61 2.33 2.14 4.41
N ASN A 62 3.43 1.72 5.04
CA ASN A 62 4.72 2.40 4.91
C ASN A 62 5.15 2.48 3.44
N TRP A 63 5.03 1.37 2.70
CA TRP A 63 5.38 1.34 1.29
C TRP A 63 4.53 2.32 0.47
N ILE A 64 3.21 2.34 0.67
CA ILE A 64 2.31 3.28 -0.01
C ILE A 64 2.69 4.72 0.33
N LEU A 65 2.89 5.06 1.60
CA LEU A 65 3.17 6.43 2.04
C LEU A 65 4.53 6.94 1.53
N GLU A 66 5.57 6.11 1.59
CA GLU A 66 6.91 6.46 1.10
C GLU A 66 6.94 6.65 -0.42
N ASN A 67 6.06 5.95 -1.14
CA ASN A 67 6.01 5.93 -2.60
C ASN A 67 4.73 6.56 -3.15
N ILE A 68 4.00 7.33 -2.33
CA ILE A 68 2.64 7.74 -2.65
C ILE A 68 2.58 8.55 -3.94
N ASP A 69 3.63 9.33 -4.20
CA ASP A 69 3.75 10.18 -5.38
C ASP A 69 4.05 9.41 -6.67
N ARG A 70 4.49 8.15 -6.57
CA ARG A 70 4.83 7.30 -7.71
C ARG A 70 3.63 6.56 -8.29
N TYR A 71 2.64 6.26 -7.44
CA TYR A 71 1.48 5.47 -7.82
C TYR A 71 0.30 6.37 -8.13
N GLY A 72 -0.48 6.02 -9.16
CA GLY A 72 -1.78 6.58 -9.42
C GLY A 72 -2.77 6.17 -8.32
N ILE A 73 -3.78 7.01 -8.06
CA ILE A 73 -4.80 6.72 -7.02
C ILE A 73 -5.45 5.35 -7.26
N GLN A 74 -5.75 5.01 -8.52
CA GLN A 74 -6.36 3.73 -8.88
C GLN A 74 -5.45 2.51 -8.67
N GLU A 75 -4.13 2.70 -8.68
CA GLU A 75 -3.15 1.64 -8.44
C GLU A 75 -3.00 1.34 -6.94
N ILE A 76 -3.34 2.30 -6.08
CA ILE A 76 -3.33 2.14 -4.61
C ILE A 76 -4.59 1.40 -4.13
N VAL A 77 -5.73 1.55 -4.82
CA VAL A 77 -7.03 0.97 -4.41
C VAL A 77 -6.99 -0.55 -4.13
N PRO A 78 -6.29 -1.39 -4.90
CA PRO A 78 -6.24 -2.83 -4.58
C PRO A 78 -5.50 -3.13 -3.26
N LEU A 79 -4.57 -2.26 -2.85
CA LEU A 79 -3.75 -2.46 -1.66
C LEU A 79 -4.49 -2.11 -0.37
N ILE A 80 -5.48 -1.22 -0.43
CA ILE A 80 -6.22 -0.79 0.78
C ILE A 80 -7.07 -1.88 1.41
N ALA A 81 -7.28 -3.01 0.72
CA ALA A 81 -7.93 -4.17 1.32
C ALA A 81 -7.08 -4.83 2.42
N PHE A 82 -5.80 -4.48 2.50
CA PHE A 82 -4.81 -5.05 3.41
C PHE A 82 -4.25 -4.03 4.42
N VAL A 83 -4.80 -2.80 4.46
CA VAL A 83 -4.41 -1.77 5.44
C VAL A 83 -5.52 -1.56 6.47
N ASP A 84 -5.14 -1.12 7.67
CA ASP A 84 -6.09 -0.82 8.73
C ASP A 84 -6.75 0.55 8.54
N SER A 85 -7.87 0.80 9.24
CA SER A 85 -8.66 2.02 9.04
C SER A 85 -7.89 3.30 9.42
N GLU A 86 -7.02 3.25 10.43
CA GLU A 86 -6.19 4.39 10.83
C GLU A 86 -5.18 4.74 9.73
N ASP A 87 -4.53 3.73 9.14
CA ASP A 87 -3.60 3.88 8.03
C ASP A 87 -4.29 4.37 6.75
N LEU A 88 -5.47 3.84 6.45
CA LEU A 88 -6.29 4.30 5.35
C LEU A 88 -6.60 5.81 5.45
N ALA A 89 -6.87 6.32 6.66
CA ALA A 89 -7.10 7.75 6.86
C ALA A 89 -5.86 8.57 6.46
N MET A 90 -4.67 8.15 6.88
CA MET A 90 -3.41 8.81 6.53
C MET A 90 -3.14 8.76 5.02
N ILE A 91 -3.37 7.62 4.37
CA ILE A 91 -3.22 7.48 2.92
C ILE A 91 -4.14 8.47 2.20
N ILE A 92 -5.43 8.51 2.57
CA ILE A 92 -6.41 9.44 1.97
C ILE A 92 -5.99 10.90 2.20
N GLU A 93 -5.56 11.26 3.40
CA GLU A 93 -5.12 12.63 3.73
C GLU A 93 -3.93 13.08 2.87
N ASN A 94 -2.99 12.17 2.58
CA ASN A 94 -1.86 12.45 1.68
C ASN A 94 -2.30 12.54 0.22
N LEU A 95 -3.18 11.64 -0.24
CA LEU A 95 -3.74 11.71 -1.60
C LEU A 95 -4.50 13.01 -1.85
N GLU A 96 -5.24 13.52 -0.84
CA GLU A 96 -5.96 14.80 -0.92
C GLU A 96 -5.05 16.01 -1.12
N GLN A 97 -3.75 15.92 -0.80
CA GLN A 97 -2.79 16.99 -1.06
C GLN A 97 -2.34 17.04 -2.53
N ARG A 98 -2.58 15.99 -3.31
CA ARG A 98 -2.19 15.94 -4.71
C ARG A 98 -3.08 16.85 -5.56
N LYS A 99 -2.48 17.52 -6.54
CA LYS A 99 -3.17 18.52 -7.39
C LYS A 99 -4.25 17.92 -8.28
N ASP A 100 -4.09 16.65 -8.66
CA ASP A 100 -4.99 15.89 -9.52
C ASP A 100 -6.13 15.21 -8.76
N PHE A 101 -6.09 15.25 -7.42
CA PHE A 101 -7.11 14.64 -6.57
C PHE A 101 -8.48 15.30 -6.75
N LYS A 102 -9.51 14.46 -6.84
CA LYS A 102 -10.92 14.85 -6.90
C LYS A 102 -11.71 14.05 -5.88
N LEU A 103 -12.81 14.62 -5.40
CA LEU A 103 -13.68 13.93 -4.43
C LEU A 103 -14.22 12.57 -4.95
N VAL A 104 -14.38 12.43 -6.27
CA VAL A 104 -14.79 11.16 -6.90
C VAL A 104 -13.77 10.04 -6.69
N ASP A 105 -12.50 10.38 -6.47
CA ASP A 105 -11.42 9.43 -6.23
C ASP A 105 -11.55 8.72 -4.88
N LEU A 106 -12.41 9.21 -3.96
CA LEU A 106 -12.73 8.52 -2.70
C LEU A 106 -13.70 7.34 -2.87
N ILE A 107 -14.43 7.27 -3.97
CA ILE A 107 -15.47 6.24 -4.16
C ILE A 107 -14.91 4.81 -3.98
N PRO A 108 -13.75 4.45 -4.57
CA PRO A 108 -13.21 3.10 -4.42
C PRO A 108 -12.74 2.77 -2.99
N PHE A 109 -12.45 3.78 -2.17
CA PHE A 109 -12.04 3.61 -0.77
C PHE A 109 -13.23 3.45 0.18
N ALA A 110 -14.45 3.84 -0.24
CA ALA A 110 -15.65 3.84 0.58
C ALA A 110 -16.02 2.50 1.28
N PRO A 111 -15.76 1.31 0.70
CA PRO A 111 -15.99 0.05 1.40
C PRO A 111 -15.13 -0.14 2.65
N PHE A 112 -13.96 0.51 2.70
CA PHE A 112 -12.93 0.30 3.72
C PHE A 112 -12.86 1.45 4.74
N MET A 113 -13.48 2.60 4.45
CA MET A 113 -13.53 3.73 5.38
C MET A 113 -14.37 3.41 6.63
N ASP A 114 -13.91 3.76 7.82
CA ASP A 114 -14.73 3.67 9.03
C ASP A 114 -15.74 4.84 9.12
N ALA A 115 -16.55 4.88 10.18
CA ALA A 115 -17.49 5.99 10.39
C ALA A 115 -16.76 7.33 10.66
N SER A 116 -15.60 7.29 11.30
CA SER A 116 -14.81 8.48 11.67
C SER A 116 -14.33 9.22 10.43
N ILE A 117 -13.69 8.51 9.48
CA ILE A 117 -13.22 9.05 8.22
C ILE A 117 -14.40 9.60 7.42
N ARG A 118 -15.51 8.87 7.35
CA ARG A 118 -16.73 9.34 6.64
C ARG A 118 -17.22 10.68 7.22
N LEU A 119 -17.39 10.79 8.54
CA LEU A 119 -17.92 11.97 9.21
C LEU A 119 -17.00 13.20 9.09
N GLN A 120 -15.68 13.00 9.13
CA GLN A 120 -14.70 14.07 8.91
C GLN A 120 -14.87 14.71 7.52
N LYS A 121 -15.11 13.90 6.48
CA LYS A 121 -15.30 14.40 5.10
C LYS A 121 -16.66 15.09 4.89
N TYR A 122 -17.72 14.65 5.56
CA TYR A 122 -19.03 15.33 5.49
C TYR A 122 -19.04 16.69 6.21
N SER A 123 -18.31 16.85 7.32
CA SER A 123 -18.27 18.12 8.07
C SER A 123 -17.48 19.22 7.35
N THR A 124 -16.37 18.88 6.69
CA THR A 124 -15.56 19.82 5.91
C THR A 124 -16.25 20.29 4.62
N THR A 125 -16.98 19.40 3.95
CA THR A 125 -17.75 19.74 2.73
C THR A 125 -18.88 20.72 3.02
N PHE A 126 -19.52 20.62 4.20
CA PHE A 126 -20.61 21.52 4.59
C PHE A 126 -20.10 22.95 4.86
N THR A 127 -18.93 23.10 5.48
CA THR A 127 -18.37 24.43 5.79
C THR A 127 -17.88 25.17 4.53
N ARG A 128 -17.36 24.47 3.52
CA ARG A 128 -16.91 25.09 2.26
C ARG A 128 -18.04 25.57 1.34
N LYS A 129 -19.29 25.15 1.58
CA LYS A 129 -20.46 25.53 0.76
C LYS A 129 -21.26 26.71 1.32
N VAL A 130 -20.87 27.25 2.49
CA VAL A 130 -21.60 28.31 3.22
C VAL A 130 -20.76 29.59 3.36
N ILE A 131 -19.69 29.75 2.58
CA ILE A 131 -18.90 30.99 2.51
C ILE A 131 -18.73 31.40 1.04
#